data_AF-A0ABD4WL00-F1
#
_entry.id   AF-A0ABD4WL00-F1
#
_cell.length_a   1.000
_cell.length_b   1.000
_cell.length_c   1.000
_cell.angle_alpha   90.00
_cell.angle_beta   90.00
_cell.angle_gamma   90.00
#
_symmetry.space_group_name_H-M   'P 1'
#
loop_
_entity.id
_entity.type
_entity.pdbx_description
1 polymer ?
#
loop_
_entity_poly.entity_id
_entity_poly.type
_entity_poly.pdbx_seq_one_letter_code
_entity_poly.pdbx_strand_id
1 'polypeptide(L)'
;SEHETGLGIDVTKGDGTCADKYCFGGTKEATWIDAHSAEYGIIILYTKRKEAVTGYIYEPWNLRYLGNPVAQEIKSKGITLEEYYGIK
;
A
#
# COMPACT_ATOMS: atom_id res chain seq x y z
N SER A 1 -9.21 -0.76 -12.31
CA SER A 1 -8.56 -0.17 -11.11
C SER A 1 -8.95 -1.00 -9.89
N GLU A 2 -8.08 -1.11 -8.90
CA GLU A 2 -8.36 -1.72 -7.59
C GLU A 2 -9.53 -1.05 -6.85
N HIS A 3 -9.75 0.25 -7.07
CA HIS A 3 -10.87 1.00 -6.49
C HIS A 3 -12.24 0.52 -6.98
N GLU A 4 -12.34 -0.01 -8.20
CA GLU A 4 -13.61 -0.56 -8.74
C GLU A 4 -14.12 -1.76 -7.94
N THR A 5 -13.23 -2.43 -7.21
CA THR A 5 -13.58 -3.58 -6.36
C THR A 5 -14.05 -3.16 -4.96
N GLY A 6 -13.90 -1.88 -4.59
CA GLY A 6 -14.13 -1.40 -3.22
C GLY A 6 -13.07 -1.85 -2.20
N LEU A 7 -11.96 -2.44 -2.66
CA LEU A 7 -10.85 -2.91 -1.81
C LEU A 7 -9.61 -2.01 -1.87
N GLY A 8 -9.58 -1.06 -2.81
CA GLY A 8 -8.59 0.01 -2.88
C GLY A 8 -9.03 1.21 -2.03
N ILE A 9 -8.07 1.83 -1.33
CA ILE A 9 -8.32 2.99 -0.47
C ILE A 9 -7.15 3.96 -0.63
N ASP A 10 -7.45 5.21 -1.00
CA ASP A 10 -6.47 6.30 -0.94
C ASP A 10 -6.64 7.07 0.36
N VAL A 11 -5.51 7.37 1.02
CA VAL A 11 -5.48 8.10 2.29
C VAL A 11 -4.63 9.37 2.22
N THR A 12 -4.90 10.31 3.13
CA THR A 12 -4.16 11.57 3.23
C THR A 12 -3.84 11.88 4.69
N LYS A 13 -3.13 12.98 4.96
CA LYS A 13 -2.91 13.46 6.32
C LYS A 13 -4.23 13.83 6.99
N GLY A 14 -4.26 13.80 8.32
CA GLY A 14 -5.47 14.18 9.08
C GLY A 14 -5.96 15.62 8.85
N ASP A 15 -5.09 16.51 8.36
CA ASP A 15 -5.43 17.89 7.98
C ASP A 15 -5.84 18.03 6.49
N GLY A 16 -5.94 16.92 5.76
CA GLY A 16 -6.28 16.87 4.34
C GLY A 16 -5.13 17.23 3.39
N THR A 17 -3.99 17.69 3.90
CA THR A 17 -2.83 18.02 3.05
C THR A 17 -2.12 16.75 2.56
N CYS A 18 -1.44 16.85 1.41
CA CYS A 18 -0.75 15.72 0.78
C CYS A 18 -1.66 14.59 0.26
N ALA A 19 -2.93 14.86 -0.05
CA ALA A 19 -3.78 13.91 -0.76
C ALA A 19 -3.17 13.60 -2.14
N ASP A 20 -3.00 12.31 -2.43
CA ASP A 20 -2.43 11.76 -3.67
C ASP A 20 -1.10 12.38 -4.09
N LYS A 21 -0.24 12.68 -3.10
CA LYS A 21 1.04 13.38 -3.30
C LYS A 21 2.18 12.70 -2.56
N TYR A 22 3.37 12.76 -3.16
CA TYR A 22 4.61 12.22 -2.57
C TYR A 22 4.91 12.75 -1.17
N CYS A 23 4.46 13.97 -0.84
CA CYS A 23 4.64 14.54 0.49
C CYS A 23 3.87 13.82 1.61
N PHE A 24 2.95 12.91 1.27
CA PHE A 24 2.36 11.99 2.25
C PHE A 24 3.39 10.97 2.76
N GLY A 25 4.30 10.54 1.88
CA GLY A 25 5.42 9.69 2.25
C GLY A 25 6.33 10.38 3.26
N GLY A 26 6.64 9.68 4.36
CA GLY A 26 7.47 10.21 5.44
C GLY A 26 6.70 11.02 6.50
N THR A 27 5.38 11.16 6.37
CA THR A 27 4.53 11.65 7.47
C THR A 27 4.45 10.63 8.61
N LYS A 28 3.98 11.07 9.79
CA LYS A 28 3.72 10.16 10.92
C LYS A 28 2.61 9.16 10.58
N GLU A 29 1.62 9.56 9.80
CA GLU A 29 0.52 8.72 9.32
C GLU A 29 1.05 7.63 8.39
N ALA A 30 1.82 7.99 7.36
CA ALA A 30 2.41 7.01 6.45
C ALA A 30 3.40 6.06 7.15
N THR A 31 4.16 6.56 8.13
CA THR A 31 5.08 5.74 8.94
C THR A 31 4.30 4.72 9.77
N TRP A 32 3.20 5.14 10.40
CA TRP A 32 2.36 4.23 11.17
C TRP A 32 1.68 3.19 10.27
N ILE A 33 1.18 3.60 9.11
CA ILE A 33 0.57 2.70 8.13
C ILE A 33 1.58 1.65 7.66
N ASP A 34 2.79 2.04 7.27
CA ASP A 34 3.81 1.08 6.85
C ASP A 34 4.12 0.06 7.95
N ALA A 35 4.17 0.48 9.21
CA ALA A 35 4.45 -0.40 10.34
C ALA A 35 3.30 -1.36 10.67
N HIS A 36 2.05 -0.90 10.60
CA HIS A 36 0.91 -1.58 11.23
C HIS A 36 -0.19 -2.04 10.28
N SER A 37 -0.27 -1.57 9.03
CA SER A 37 -1.41 -1.83 8.15
C SER A 37 -1.68 -3.33 7.96
N ALA A 38 -0.62 -4.14 7.91
CA ALA A 38 -0.72 -5.58 7.70
C ALA A 38 -1.42 -6.31 8.87
N GLU A 39 -1.37 -5.75 10.09
CA GLU A 39 -2.11 -6.26 11.25
C GLU A 39 -3.62 -6.22 11.04
N TYR A 40 -4.07 -5.32 10.16
CA TYR A 40 -5.47 -5.09 9.81
C TYR A 40 -5.84 -5.61 8.41
N GLY A 41 -4.97 -6.42 7.81
CA GLY A 41 -5.24 -7.02 6.50
C GLY A 41 -5.04 -6.06 5.32
N ILE A 42 -4.28 -4.98 5.52
CA ILE A 42 -4.04 -3.92 4.53
C ILE A 42 -2.55 -3.88 4.16
N ILE A 43 -2.25 -3.66 2.88
CA ILE A 43 -0.89 -3.36 2.42
C ILE A 43 -0.85 -2.00 1.71
N ILE A 44 0.34 -1.39 1.66
CA ILE A 44 0.64 -0.34 0.69
C ILE A 44 0.87 -1.02 -0.64
N LEU A 45 0.02 -0.77 -1.64
CA LEU A 45 0.03 -1.54 -2.88
C LEU A 45 1.27 -1.23 -3.72
N TYR A 46 1.65 0.04 -3.82
CA TYR A 46 2.75 0.50 -4.66
C TYR A 46 3.92 1.03 -3.82
N THR A 47 4.88 0.16 -3.52
CA THR A 47 6.04 0.48 -2.70
C THR A 47 7.25 0.96 -3.51
N LYS A 48 8.21 1.63 -2.85
CA LYS A 48 9.41 2.16 -3.51
C LYS A 48 10.20 1.06 -4.21
N ARG A 49 10.72 1.35 -5.39
CA ARG A 49 11.59 0.46 -6.20
C ARG A 49 10.88 -0.83 -6.68
N LYS A 50 9.55 -0.84 -6.72
CA LYS A 50 8.75 -1.98 -7.22
C LYS A 50 7.97 -1.68 -8.52
N GLU A 51 8.16 -0.50 -9.12
CA GLU A 51 7.48 -0.08 -10.36
C GLU A 51 7.67 -1.06 -11.52
N ALA A 52 8.84 -1.67 -11.67
CA ALA A 52 9.08 -2.68 -12.72
C ALA A 52 8.26 -3.97 -12.53
N VAL A 53 7.71 -4.19 -11.34
CA VAL A 53 6.87 -5.35 -10.98
C VAL A 53 5.39 -4.95 -11.00
N THR A 54 5.05 -3.83 -10.37
CA THR A 54 3.66 -3.38 -10.20
C THR A 54 3.12 -2.64 -11.43
N GLY A 55 4.01 -2.08 -12.26
CA GLY A 55 3.64 -1.17 -13.35
C GLY A 55 3.24 0.24 -12.90
N TYR A 56 3.30 0.53 -11.60
CA TYR A 56 2.91 1.81 -11.01
C TYR A 56 4.04 2.42 -10.19
N ILE A 57 4.11 3.74 -10.23
CA ILE A 57 5.03 4.54 -9.42
C ILE A 57 4.78 4.34 -7.92
N TYR A 58 5.72 4.76 -7.09
CA TYR A 58 5.52 4.73 -5.63
C TYR A 58 4.34 5.62 -5.20
N GLU A 59 3.35 5.01 -4.54
CA GLU A 59 2.15 5.70 -4.02
C GLU A 59 1.96 5.34 -2.54
N PRO A 60 2.56 6.07 -1.59
CA PRO A 60 2.42 5.77 -0.16
C PRO A 60 1.01 5.88 0.39
N TRP A 61 0.09 6.51 -0.35
CA TRP A 61 -1.31 6.70 0.03
C TRP A 61 -2.22 5.58 -0.47
N ASN A 62 -1.79 4.77 -1.45
CA ASN A 62 -2.65 3.76 -2.08
C ASN A 62 -2.56 2.44 -1.30
N LEU A 63 -3.66 2.10 -0.65
CA LEU A 63 -3.80 0.94 0.23
C LEU A 63 -4.73 -0.10 -0.39
N ARG A 64 -4.41 -1.37 -0.13
CA ARG A 64 -5.22 -2.51 -0.59
C ARG A 64 -5.58 -3.44 0.56
N TYR A 65 -6.86 -3.69 0.74
CA TYR A 65 -7.35 -4.73 1.65
C TYR A 65 -7.24 -6.13 1.01
N LEU A 66 -6.64 -7.07 1.74
CA LEU A 66 -6.40 -8.46 1.35
C LEU A 66 -6.79 -9.48 2.44
N GLY A 67 -7.16 -9.00 3.64
CA GLY A 67 -7.33 -9.83 4.83
C GLY A 67 -6.00 -10.18 5.52
N ASN A 68 -6.09 -10.50 6.82
CA ASN A 68 -4.92 -10.60 7.69
C ASN A 68 -3.84 -11.59 7.23
N PRO A 69 -4.16 -12.85 6.86
CA PRO A 69 -3.11 -13.83 6.53
C PRO A 69 -2.24 -13.39 5.35
N VAL A 70 -2.87 -12.91 4.27
CA VAL A 70 -2.19 -12.50 3.04
C VAL A 70 -1.38 -11.23 3.26
N ALA A 71 -1.96 -10.21 3.91
CA ALA A 71 -1.27 -8.95 4.15
C ALA A 71 -0.02 -9.14 5.05
N GLN A 72 -0.12 -9.98 6.08
CA GLN A 72 1.00 -10.29 6.97
C GLN A 72 2.12 -11.06 6.24
N GLU A 73 1.77 -12.02 5.39
CA GLU A 73 2.75 -12.75 4.60
C GLU A 73 3.50 -11.82 3.63
N ILE A 74 2.76 -10.98 2.89
CA ILE A 74 3.34 -9.99 1.97
C ILE A 74 4.28 -9.04 2.72
N LYS A 75 3.83 -8.49 3.87
CA LYS A 75 4.64 -7.58 4.69
C LYS A 75 5.89 -8.26 5.23
N SER A 76 5.78 -9.47 5.76
CA SER A 76 6.93 -10.20 6.34
C SER A 76 7.99 -10.54 5.30
N LYS A 77 7.58 -10.83 4.06
CA LYS A 77 8.49 -11.12 2.93
C LYS A 77 9.01 -9.87 2.24
N GLY A 78 8.40 -8.70 2.45
CA GLY A 78 8.76 -7.46 1.76
C GLY A 78 8.51 -7.53 0.24
N ILE A 79 7.46 -8.25 -0.16
CA ILE A 79 7.07 -8.46 -1.56
C ILE A 79 5.85 -7.64 -1.93
N THR A 80 5.53 -7.61 -3.22
CA THR A 80 4.33 -7.02 -3.81
C THR A 80 3.19 -8.06 -3.88
N LEU A 81 2.00 -7.60 -4.26
CA LEU A 81 0.86 -8.48 -4.50
C LEU A 81 1.08 -9.37 -5.73
N GLU A 82 1.70 -8.80 -6.75
CA GLU A 82 2.08 -9.47 -8.00
C GLU A 82 3.08 -10.59 -7.73
N GLU A 83 4.13 -10.30 -6.95
CA GLU A 83 5.11 -11.31 -6.51
C GLU A 83 4.46 -12.42 -5.66
N TYR A 84 3.47 -12.08 -4.83
CA TYR A 84 2.75 -13.06 -4.02
C TYR A 84 1.93 -14.05 -4.86
N TYR A 85 1.22 -13.57 -5.88
CA TYR A 85 0.42 -14.41 -6.77
C TYR A 85 1.21 -14.97 -7.97
N GLY A 86 2.46 -14.58 -8.15
CA GLY A 86 3.28 -15.00 -9.30
C GLY A 86 2.78 -14.47 -10.64
N ILE A 87 2.15 -13.30 -10.63
CA ILE A 87 1.57 -12.65 -11.80
C ILE A 87 2.46 -11.49 -12.27
N LYS A 88 2.42 -11.22 -13.57
CA LYS A 88 3.04 -10.06 -14.22
C LYS A 88 1.96 -9.21 -14.85
#